data_AF-A0A3D4QRP9-F1
#
_entry.id   AF-A0A3D4QRP9-F1
#
_cell.length_a   1.000
_cell.length_b   1.000
_cell.length_c   1.000
_cell.angle_alpha   90.00
_cell.angle_beta   90.00
_cell.angle_gamma   90.00
#
_symmetry.space_group_name_H-M   'P 1'
#
loop_
_entity.id
_entity.type
_entity.pdbx_description
1 polymer ?
#
loop_
_entity_poly.entity_id
_entity_poly.type
_entity_poly.pdbx_seq_one_letter_code
_entity_poly.pdbx_strand_id
1 'polypeptide(L)'
;MHLVVGVRFKKAGKIYYFGPNGLDIKEEDHVIVETARGVEYGDVVVAPKHVPDEEIVSPLKSVIRKANAEDEKQEIQEIKR
;
A
#
# COMPACT_ATOMS: atom_id res chain seq x y z
N MET A 1 19.25 3.72 -3.61
CA MET A 1 17.91 4.19 -4.01
C MET A 1 16.98 3.01 -3.93
N HIS A 2 15.75 3.23 -3.49
CA HIS A 2 14.73 2.20 -3.37
C HIS A 2 13.46 2.60 -4.11
N LEU A 3 12.86 1.66 -4.82
CA LEU A 3 11.56 1.83 -5.45
C LEU A 3 10.46 1.64 -4.40
N VAL A 4 9.57 2.63 -4.28
CA VAL A 4 8.46 2.62 -3.32
C VAL A 4 7.15 3.05 -3.98
N VAL A 5 6.03 2.59 -3.40
CA VAL A 5 4.68 3.07 -3.68
C VAL A 5 4.07 3.68 -2.42
N GLY A 6 3.28 4.73 -2.57
CA GLY A 6 2.59 5.36 -1.44
C GLY A 6 1.18 4.80 -1.29
N VAL A 7 0.91 4.21 -0.13
CA VAL A 7 -0.35 3.54 0.20
C VAL A 7 -1.04 4.29 1.34
N ARG A 8 -2.36 4.43 1.24
CA ARG A 8 -3.21 5.05 2.25
C ARG A 8 -4.36 4.11 2.60
N PHE A 9 -4.60 3.92 3.90
CA PHE A 9 -5.63 2.99 4.41
C PHE A 9 -7.00 3.63 4.67
N LYS A 10 -7.07 4.98 4.71
CA LYS A 10 -8.30 5.72 4.97
C LYS A 10 -8.30 7.01 4.16
N LYS A 11 -9.47 7.48 3.73
CA LYS A 11 -9.62 8.68 2.88
C LYS A 11 -8.87 9.94 3.37
N ALA A 12 -8.74 10.13 4.69
CA ALA A 12 -7.99 11.24 5.31
C ALA A 12 -6.75 10.78 6.10
N GLY A 13 -6.22 9.59 5.81
CA GLY A 13 -5.09 8.98 6.50
C GLY A 13 -3.72 9.47 6.03
N LYS A 14 -2.69 9.20 6.84
CA LYS A 14 -1.28 9.37 6.46
C LYS A 14 -0.94 8.42 5.31
N ILE A 15 -0.01 8.85 4.44
CA ILE A 15 0.57 8.01 3.39
C ILE A 15 1.75 7.25 3.97
N TYR A 16 1.76 5.94 3.77
CA TYR A 16 2.85 5.04 4.15
C TYR A 16 3.50 4.49 2.88
N TYR A 17 4.81 4.28 2.93
CA TYR A 17 5.55 3.79 1.77
C TYR A 17 5.88 2.31 1.90
N PHE A 18 5.68 1.59 0.80
CA PHE A 18 5.93 0.15 0.71
C PHE A 18 6.75 -0.17 -0.54
N GLY A 19 7.56 -1.22 -0.47
CA GLY A 19 8.22 -1.77 -1.66
C GLY A 19 7.21 -2.48 -2.56
N PRO A 20 7.22 -2.26 -3.90
CA PRO A 20 6.26 -2.89 -4.81
C PRO A 20 6.55 -4.38 -5.08
N ASN A 21 7.69 -4.90 -4.62
CA ASN A 21 8.05 -6.33 -4.71
C ASN A 21 7.94 -6.93 -6.14
N GLY A 22 8.32 -6.14 -7.15
CA GLY A 22 8.26 -6.55 -8.56
C GLY A 22 6.87 -6.52 -9.20
N LEU A 23 5.85 -6.05 -8.49
CA LEU A 23 4.49 -5.90 -9.00
C LEU A 23 4.35 -4.63 -9.86
N ASP A 24 3.63 -4.73 -10.98
CA ASP A 24 3.24 -3.58 -11.81
C ASP A 24 2.09 -2.82 -11.12
N ILE A 25 2.45 -1.92 -10.20
CA ILE A 25 1.52 -1.10 -9.42
C ILE A 25 1.44 0.30 -10.02
N LYS A 26 0.22 0.84 -10.12
CA LYS A 26 -0.10 2.17 -10.63
C LYS A 26 -0.87 2.94 -9.57
N GLU A 27 -0.93 4.26 -9.74
CA GLU A 27 -1.84 5.08 -8.96
C GLU A 27 -3.28 4.59 -9.17
N GLU A 28 -4.12 4.73 -8.15
CA GLU A 28 -5.51 4.24 -8.11
C GLU A 28 -5.66 2.71 -8.07
N ASP A 29 -4.59 1.92 -8.12
CA ASP A 29 -4.66 0.50 -7.77
C ASP A 29 -4.95 0.33 -6.27
N HIS A 30 -5.59 -0.80 -5.94
CA HIS A 30 -5.77 -1.26 -4.57
C HIS A 30 -4.81 -2.40 -4.27
N VAL A 31 -4.24 -2.43 -3.07
CA VAL A 31 -3.19 -3.38 -2.69
C VAL A 31 -3.44 -3.98 -1.32
N ILE A 32 -2.93 -5.19 -1.13
CA ILE A 32 -2.80 -5.82 0.18
C ILE A 32 -1.34 -5.72 0.62
N VAL A 33 -1.11 -5.13 1.79
CA VAL A 33 0.24 -4.89 2.32
C VAL A 33 0.41 -5.56 3.67
N GLU A 34 1.66 -5.87 4.02
CA GLU A 34 2.00 -6.36 5.36
C GLU A 34 2.26 -5.16 6.29
N THR A 35 1.51 -5.05 7.39
CA THR A 35 1.74 -4.07 8.46
C THR A 35 2.10 -4.78 9.76
N ALA A 36 2.50 -4.01 10.78
CA ALA A 36 2.82 -4.58 12.10
C ALA A 36 1.63 -5.27 12.79
N ARG A 37 0.39 -5.03 12.32
CA ARG A 37 -0.85 -5.60 12.88
C ARG A 37 -1.42 -6.76 12.06
N GLY A 38 -0.79 -7.09 10.93
CA GLY A 38 -1.28 -8.11 10.00
C GLY A 38 -1.34 -7.58 8.57
N VAL A 39 -2.23 -8.14 7.77
CA VAL A 39 -2.46 -7.67 6.40
C VAL A 39 -3.52 -6.56 6.40
N GLU A 40 -3.31 -5.52 5.59
CA GLU A 40 -4.27 -4.43 5.45
C GLU A 40 -4.54 -4.13 3.97
N TYR A 41 -5.79 -3.72 3.68
CA TYR A 41 -6.22 -3.19 2.40
C TYR A 41 -5.86 -1.71 2.30
N GLY A 42 -5.26 -1.28 1.19
CA GLY A 42 -4.93 0.13 1.00
C GLY A 42 -5.01 0.60 -0.43
N ASP A 43 -5.22 1.91 -0.57
CA ASP A 43 -5.28 2.63 -1.83
C ASP A 43 -3.88 3.12 -2.21
N VAL A 44 -3.45 2.88 -3.45
CA VAL A 44 -2.22 3.47 -3.99
C VAL A 44 -2.52 4.91 -4.41
N VAL A 45 -1.94 5.85 -3.66
CA VAL A 45 -2.11 7.30 -3.86
C VAL A 45 -0.84 8.01 -4.33
N VAL A 46 0.26 7.25 -4.47
CA VAL A 46 1.50 7.70 -5.10
C VAL A 46 2.02 6.56 -5.96
N ALA A 47 2.11 6.80 -7.27
CA ALA A 47 2.72 5.89 -8.23
C ALA A 47 4.16 5.48 -7.84
N PRO A 48 4.69 4.35 -8.38
CA PRO A 48 6.05 3.92 -8.08
C PRO A 48 7.08 5.02 -8.35
N LYS A 49 7.90 5.33 -7.34
CA LYS A 49 8.99 6.30 -7.44
C LYS A 49 10.25 5.81 -6.73
N HIS A 50 11.40 6.27 -7.19
CA HIS A 50 12.66 6.02 -6.50
C HIS A 50 12.89 7.08 -5.42
N VAL A 51 13.29 6.63 -4.23
CA VAL A 51 13.69 7.50 -3.12
C VAL A 51 15.10 7.14 -2.63
N PRO A 52 15.85 8.11 -2.07
CA PRO A 52 17.11 7.83 -1.38
C PRO A 52 16.89 6.90 -0.17
N ASP A 53 17.89 6.09 0.14
CA ASP A 53 17.86 5.14 1.28
C ASP A 53 17.68 5.87 2.62
N GLU A 54 18.21 7.08 2.72
CA GLU A 54 18.12 7.97 3.89
C GLU A 54 16.67 8.44 4.17
N GLU A 55 15.80 8.45 3.16
CA GLU A 55 14.39 8.83 3.30
C GLU A 55 13.50 7.64 3.72
N ILE A 56 14.06 6.44 3.85
CA ILE A 56 13.31 5.24 4.21
C ILE A 56 13.38 4.96 5.71
N VAL A 57 12.21 4.93 6.33
CA VAL A 57 12.06 4.43 7.70
C VAL A 57 12.05 2.90 7.68
N SER A 58 13.09 2.29 8.25
CA SER A 58 13.24 0.84 8.31
C SER A 58 12.44 0.19 9.46
N PRO A 59 11.94 -1.06 9.28
CA PRO A 59 11.99 -1.83 8.04
C PRO A 59 10.92 -1.38 7.04
N LEU A 60 11.33 -1.15 5.77
CA LEU A 60 10.40 -0.93 4.68
C LEU A 60 9.59 -2.22 4.45
N LYS A 61 8.29 -2.15 4.72
CA LYS A 61 7.37 -3.25 4.43
C LYS A 61 7.08 -3.31 2.92
N SER A 62 6.59 -4.47 2.47
CA SER A 62 6.33 -4.71 1.05
C SER A 62 4.85 -4.89 0.77
N VAL A 63 4.47 -4.57 -0.46
CA VAL A 63 3.20 -4.98 -1.03
C VAL A 63 3.22 -6.49 -1.24
N ILE A 64 2.17 -7.17 -0.76
CA ILE A 64 2.03 -8.63 -0.91
C ILE A 64 1.48 -8.93 -2.30
N ARG A 65 0.40 -8.24 -2.69
CA ARG A 65 -0.29 -8.40 -3.97
C ARG A 65 -1.23 -7.22 -4.27
N LYS A 66 -1.71 -7.14 -5.51
CA LYS A 66 -2.90 -6.33 -5.82
C LYS A 66 -4.14 -6.92 -5.14
N ALA A 67 -5.02 -6.03 -4.71
CA ALA A 67 -6.31 -6.41 -4.16
C ALA A 67 -7.18 -7.01 -5.29
N ASN A 68 -8.06 -7.94 -4.92
CA ASN A 68 -9.04 -8.54 -5.80
C ASN A 68 -10.45 -8.05 -5.41
N ALA A 69 -11.47 -8.51 -6.15
CA ALA A 69 -12.84 -8.12 -5.91
C ALA A 69 -13.43 -8.59 -4.56
N GLU A 70 -12.83 -9.61 -3.93
CA GLU A 70 -13.24 -10.04 -2.59
C GLU A 70 -12.70 -9.10 -1.52
N ASP A 71 -11.45 -8.67 -1.64
CA ASP A 71 -10.86 -7.68 -0.74
C ASP A 71 -11.64 -6.35 -0.78
N GLU A 72 -11.99 -5.88 -1.98
CA GLU A 72 -12.78 -4.65 -2.15
C GLU A 72 -14.17 -4.75 -1.49
N LYS A 73 -14.83 -5.91 -1.63
CA LYS A 73 -16.11 -6.16 -0.96
C LYS A 73 -15.96 -6.13 0.56
N GLN A 74 -14.89 -6.72 1.09
CA GLN A 74 -14.62 -6.73 2.52
C GLN A 74 -14.40 -5.30 3.03
N GLU A 75 -13.56 -4.51 2.36
CA GLU A 75 -13.29 -3.11 2.73
C GLU A 75 -14.58 -2.26 2.74
N ILE A 76 -15.43 -2.41 1.70
CA ILE A 76 -16.72 -1.71 1.65
C ILE A 76 -17.64 -2.10 2.82
N GLN A 77 -17.60 -3.37 3.26
CA GLN A 77 -18.38 -3.82 4.41
C GLN A 77 -17.83 -3.25 5.73
N GLU A 78 -16.50 -3.20 5.88
CA GLU A 78 -15.86 -2.63 7.06
C GLU A 78 -16.10 -1.12 7.20
N ILE A 79 -16.09 -0.36 6.09
CA ILE A 79 -16.40 1.09 6.08
C ILE A 79 -17.85 1.38 6.49
N LYS A 80 -18.79 0.48 6.19
CA LYS A 80 -20.22 0.65 6.50
C LYS A 80 -20.57 0.35 7.96
N ARG A 81 -19.65 -0.22 8.72
CA ARG A 81 -19.83 -0.56 10.13
C ARG A 81 -19.50 0.62 11.04
#